data_AF-A0A9D1CE27-F1
#
_entry.id   AF-A0A9D1CE27-F1
#
_cell.length_a   1.000
_cell.length_b   1.000
_cell.length_c   1.000
_cell.angle_alpha   90.00
_cell.angle_beta   90.00
_cell.angle_gamma   90.00
#
_symmetry.space_group_name_H-M   'P 1'
#
loop_
_entity.id
_entity.type
_entity.pdbx_description
1 polymer ?
#
loop_
_entity_poly.entity_id
_entity_poly.type
_entity_poly.pdbx_seq_one_letter_code
_entity_poly.pdbx_strand_id
1 'polypeptide(L)'
;TRDIAIKFNNEYGDIFTLPEYIVEDNVATIPGIDGQKMSKSYNNAIDLFMDEKPLQKRCNKIISSSTPLGEALEPEGCNIYALASLFLDDSKKIELQERYRSGKEGYGHFKKYLKELIWEELAEAREKRAYYLDNMDIVNDILSDGAKKMHKISNAKMGVIREAVGLI
;
A
#
# COMPACT_ATOMS: atom_id res chain seq x y z
N THR A 1 -19.70 -4.45 14.36
CA THR A 1 -20.32 -3.13 14.06
C THR A 1 -21.78 -3.24 13.66
N ARG A 2 -22.14 -4.07 12.67
CA ARG A 2 -23.54 -4.26 12.24
C ARG A 2 -24.47 -4.75 13.36
N ASP A 3 -24.07 -5.77 14.11
CA ASP A 3 -24.91 -6.31 15.21
C ASP A 3 -25.14 -5.29 16.32
N ILE A 4 -24.15 -4.44 16.60
CA ILE A 4 -24.27 -3.36 17.58
C ILE A 4 -25.28 -2.31 17.09
N ALA A 5 -25.21 -1.94 15.80
CA ALA A 5 -26.17 -1.01 15.20
C ALA A 5 -27.61 -1.56 15.21
N ILE A 6 -27.79 -2.85 14.87
CA ILE A 6 -29.10 -3.51 14.94
C ILE A 6 -29.64 -3.51 16.37
N LYS A 7 -28.83 -3.95 17.33
CA LYS A 7 -29.25 -4.02 18.73
C LYS A 7 -29.62 -2.64 19.27
N PHE A 8 -28.82 -1.62 18.95
CA PHE A 8 -29.12 -0.25 19.36
C PHE A 8 -30.41 0.26 18.72
N ASN A 9 -30.61 0.02 17.42
CA ASN A 9 -31.81 0.49 16.72
C ASN A 9 -33.08 -0.21 17.21
N ASN A 10 -33.00 -1.49 17.59
CA ASN A 10 -34.13 -2.23 18.15
C ASN A 10 -34.57 -1.66 19.51
N GLU A 11 -33.62 -1.18 20.32
CA GLU A 11 -33.91 -0.64 21.65
C GLU A 11 -34.34 0.83 21.61
N TYR A 12 -33.68 1.65 20.79
CA TYR A 12 -33.78 3.11 20.83
C TYR A 12 -34.35 3.75 19.55
N GLY A 13 -34.76 2.95 18.56
CA GLY A 13 -35.29 3.40 17.27
C GLY A 13 -34.24 3.47 16.16
N ASP A 14 -34.67 3.67 14.92
CA ASP A 14 -33.80 3.58 13.73
C ASP A 14 -32.80 4.76 13.62
N ILE A 15 -31.65 4.62 14.30
CA ILE A 15 -30.66 5.71 14.48
C ILE A 15 -29.38 5.47 13.68
N PHE A 16 -28.88 4.22 13.64
CA PHE A 16 -27.67 3.86 12.92
C PHE A 16 -27.96 3.18 11.59
N THR A 17 -27.36 3.71 10.51
CA THR A 17 -27.33 3.00 9.23
C THR A 17 -26.53 1.72 9.37
N LEU A 18 -27.07 0.60 8.88
CA LEU A 18 -26.37 -0.68 8.93
C LEU A 18 -25.22 -0.68 7.91
N PRO A 19 -23.97 -0.90 8.35
CA PRO A 19 -22.84 -0.94 7.43
C PRO A 19 -22.92 -2.17 6.53
N GLU A 20 -22.48 -2.01 5.29
CA GLU A 20 -22.24 -3.07 4.33
C GLU A 20 -20.73 -3.29 4.19
N TYR A 21 -20.32 -4.54 4.04
CA TYR A 21 -18.92 -4.85 3.78
C TYR A 21 -18.63 -4.63 2.30
N ILE A 22 -17.44 -4.12 2.00
CA ILE A 22 -16.92 -4.03 0.64
C ILE A 22 -15.69 -4.92 0.61
N VAL A 23 -15.72 -5.93 -0.26
CA VAL A 23 -14.58 -6.82 -0.54
C VAL A 23 -14.21 -6.59 -1.99
N GLU A 24 -12.95 -6.26 -2.24
CA GLU A 24 -12.39 -6.31 -3.58
C GLU A 24 -12.05 -7.77 -3.90
N ASP A 25 -12.64 -8.32 -4.96
CA ASP A 25 -12.45 -9.73 -5.35
C ASP A 25 -10.98 -10.05 -5.71
N ASN A 26 -10.19 -9.04 -6.08
CA ASN A 26 -8.83 -9.18 -6.59
C ASN A 26 -7.79 -8.41 -5.77
N VAL A 27 -7.67 -8.68 -4.47
CA VAL A 27 -6.49 -8.20 -3.72
C VAL A 27 -5.32 -9.16 -3.97
N ALA A 28 -4.51 -8.86 -4.98
CA ALA A 28 -3.28 -9.61 -5.22
C ALA A 28 -2.36 -9.53 -3.99
N THR A 29 -1.95 -10.68 -3.45
CA THR A 29 -0.98 -10.71 -2.36
C THR A 29 0.38 -10.30 -2.90
N ILE A 30 0.87 -9.14 -2.48
CA ILE A 30 2.20 -8.64 -2.86
C ILE A 30 3.26 -9.40 -2.06
N PRO A 31 4.29 -10.00 -2.70
CA PRO A 31 5.37 -10.67 -1.99
C PRO A 31 6.34 -9.65 -1.36
N GLY A 32 6.82 -9.93 -0.16
CA GLY A 32 7.91 -9.22 0.49
C GLY A 32 9.27 -9.66 -0.06
N ILE A 33 10.35 -9.11 0.52
CA ILE A 33 11.72 -9.46 0.11
C ILE A 33 12.07 -10.94 0.33
N ASP A 34 11.31 -11.66 1.15
CA ASP A 34 11.46 -13.08 1.46
C ASP A 34 10.51 -13.98 0.65
N GLY A 35 9.68 -13.42 -0.22
CA GLY A 35 8.66 -14.13 -1.01
C GLY A 35 7.36 -14.46 -0.27
N GLN A 36 7.30 -14.26 1.06
CA GLN A 36 6.04 -14.36 1.81
C GLN A 36 5.19 -13.11 1.57
N LYS A 37 3.92 -13.12 2.00
CA LYS A 37 3.08 -11.91 1.99
C LYS A 37 3.84 -10.73 2.62
N MET A 38 3.86 -9.60 1.91
CA MET A 38 4.50 -8.40 2.39
C MET A 38 3.78 -7.90 3.66
N SER A 39 4.54 -7.71 4.73
CA SER A 39 4.07 -7.18 6.01
C SER A 39 5.18 -6.46 6.76
N LYS A 40 4.82 -5.36 7.44
CA LYS A 40 5.72 -4.68 8.39
C LYS A 40 6.12 -5.61 9.53
N SER A 41 5.20 -6.44 10.03
CA SER A 41 5.46 -7.37 11.15
C SER A 41 6.46 -8.47 10.80
N TYR A 42 6.52 -8.89 9.53
CA TYR A 42 7.49 -9.88 9.06
C TYR A 42 8.85 -9.27 8.74
N ASN A 43 8.98 -7.94 8.88
CA ASN A 43 10.16 -7.19 8.50
C ASN A 43 10.61 -7.52 7.05
N ASN A 44 9.65 -7.79 6.15
CA ASN A 44 9.91 -8.11 4.74
C ASN A 44 9.40 -7.03 3.77
N ALA A 45 8.80 -5.95 4.28
CA ALA A 45 8.25 -4.86 3.47
C ALA A 45 9.31 -3.97 2.80
N ILE A 46 8.98 -3.42 1.63
CA ILE A 46 9.70 -2.31 1.00
C ILE A 46 8.88 -1.05 1.31
N ASP A 47 9.43 -0.13 2.10
CA ASP A 47 8.72 1.10 2.46
C ASP A 47 8.81 2.11 1.31
N LEU A 48 7.69 2.77 1.00
CA LEU A 48 7.51 3.62 -0.18
C LEU A 48 8.46 4.83 -0.16
N PHE A 49 8.64 5.41 1.02
CA PHE A 49 9.42 6.64 1.21
C PHE A 49 10.81 6.38 1.79
N MET A 50 11.38 5.20 1.56
CA MET A 50 12.79 4.96 1.84
C MET A 50 13.68 5.91 1.04
N ASP A 51 14.77 6.37 1.66
CA ASP A 51 15.85 7.03 0.94
C ASP A 51 16.49 6.07 -0.08
N GLU A 52 17.16 6.63 -1.08
CA GLU A 52 17.65 5.85 -2.24
C GLU A 52 18.58 4.69 -1.83
N LYS A 53 19.55 4.97 -0.95
CA LYS A 53 20.53 3.96 -0.51
C LYS A 53 19.86 2.83 0.31
N PRO A 54 19.02 3.12 1.32
CA PRO A 54 18.18 2.11 1.98
C PRO A 54 17.29 1.31 1.03
N LEU A 55 16.64 1.97 0.06
CA LEU A 55 15.79 1.29 -0.92
C LEU A 55 16.60 0.29 -1.75
N GLN A 56 17.76 0.70 -2.28
CA GLN A 56 18.66 -0.20 -3.00
C GLN A 56 19.08 -1.40 -2.14
N LYS A 57 19.46 -1.16 -0.88
CA LYS A 57 19.79 -2.24 0.06
C LYS A 57 18.60 -3.18 0.28
N ARG A 58 17.37 -2.66 0.29
CA ARG A 58 16.16 -3.45 0.47
C ARG A 58 15.86 -4.31 -0.75
N CYS A 59 15.89 -3.74 -1.96
CA CYS A 59 15.76 -4.48 -3.22
C CYS A 59 16.85 -5.56 -3.37
N ASN A 60 18.08 -5.26 -2.94
CA ASN A 60 19.19 -6.22 -2.98
C ASN A 60 18.92 -7.49 -2.16
N LYS A 61 18.15 -7.39 -1.07
CA LYS A 61 17.82 -8.50 -0.18
C LYS A 61 16.69 -9.40 -0.70
N ILE A 62 16.05 -9.07 -1.82
CA ILE A 62 14.98 -9.91 -2.38
C ILE A 62 15.54 -11.30 -2.70
N ILE A 63 14.90 -12.35 -2.18
CA ILE A 63 15.29 -13.73 -2.46
C ILE A 63 15.03 -14.04 -3.94
N SER A 64 16.07 -14.58 -4.58
CA SER A 64 16.08 -15.05 -5.97
C SER A 64 16.72 -16.44 -6.03
N SER A 65 16.56 -17.16 -7.15
CA SER A 65 17.25 -18.45 -7.36
C SER A 65 18.76 -18.25 -7.64
N SER A 66 19.47 -19.37 -7.72
CA SER A 66 20.92 -19.42 -8.00
C SER A 66 21.25 -19.72 -9.46
N THR A 67 20.49 -19.13 -10.40
CA THR A 67 20.77 -19.30 -11.84
C THR A 67 22.06 -18.56 -12.26
N PRO A 68 23.03 -19.23 -12.91
CA PRO A 68 24.25 -18.60 -13.41
C PRO A 68 24.00 -17.46 -14.41
N LEU A 69 24.92 -16.49 -14.46
CA LEU A 69 24.88 -15.46 -15.50
C LEU A 69 25.14 -16.08 -16.87
N GLY A 70 24.35 -15.70 -17.88
CA GLY A 70 24.40 -16.27 -19.23
C GLY A 70 23.31 -17.32 -19.47
N GLU A 71 22.65 -17.81 -18.42
CA GLU A 71 21.48 -18.68 -18.54
C GLU A 71 20.18 -17.89 -18.45
N ALA A 72 19.14 -18.37 -19.12
CA ALA A 72 17.81 -17.77 -19.08
C ALA A 72 17.23 -17.81 -17.66
N LEU A 73 16.64 -16.71 -17.22
CA LEU A 73 15.92 -16.63 -15.94
C LEU A 73 14.42 -16.89 -16.17
N GLU A 74 13.77 -17.49 -15.17
CA GLU A 74 12.31 -17.70 -15.13
C GLU A 74 11.62 -16.50 -14.46
N PRO A 75 10.79 -15.72 -15.18
CA PRO A 75 9.96 -14.65 -14.58
C PRO A 75 8.89 -15.21 -13.63
N GLU A 76 8.27 -16.32 -14.02
CA GLU A 76 7.21 -16.99 -13.28
C GLU A 76 7.74 -17.48 -11.92
N GLY A 77 7.10 -17.04 -10.83
CA GLY A 77 7.55 -17.35 -9.46
C GLY A 77 8.73 -16.52 -8.96
N CYS A 78 9.30 -15.62 -9.76
CA CYS A 78 10.34 -14.70 -9.32
C CYS A 78 9.76 -13.50 -8.55
N ASN A 79 10.16 -13.33 -7.30
CA ASN A 79 9.73 -12.20 -6.45
C ASN A 79 10.07 -10.83 -7.06
N ILE A 80 11.22 -10.71 -7.73
CA ILE A 80 11.67 -9.45 -8.34
C ILE A 80 10.76 -9.09 -9.52
N TYR A 81 10.41 -10.07 -10.35
CA TYR A 81 9.49 -9.89 -11.48
C TYR A 81 8.08 -9.57 -11.01
N ALA A 82 7.57 -10.29 -10.01
CA ALA A 82 6.27 -10.03 -9.40
C ALA A 82 6.14 -8.59 -8.87
N LEU A 83 7.17 -8.10 -8.19
CA LEU A 83 7.21 -6.72 -7.70
C LEU A 83 7.34 -5.70 -8.83
N ALA A 84 8.22 -5.93 -9.80
CA ALA A 84 8.41 -5.01 -10.93
C ALA A 84 7.12 -4.87 -11.75
N SER A 85 6.38 -5.98 -11.94
CA SER A 85 5.14 -6.01 -12.74
C SER A 85 4.03 -5.12 -12.18
N LEU A 86 4.07 -4.73 -10.91
CA LEU A 86 3.11 -3.81 -10.30
C LEU A 86 3.24 -2.38 -10.84
N PHE A 87 4.38 -2.04 -11.43
CA PHE A 87 4.72 -0.70 -11.93
C PHE A 87 4.69 -0.63 -13.47
N LEU A 88 4.31 -1.71 -14.13
CA LEU A 88 4.43 -1.85 -15.58
C LEU A 88 3.06 -2.08 -16.22
N ASP A 89 2.88 -1.49 -17.40
CA ASP A 89 1.82 -1.90 -18.33
C ASP A 89 2.16 -3.26 -18.97
N ASP A 90 1.20 -3.83 -19.69
CA ASP A 90 1.35 -5.18 -20.25
C ASP A 90 2.44 -5.26 -21.34
N SER A 91 2.70 -4.18 -22.07
CA SER A 91 3.79 -4.12 -23.06
C SER A 91 5.14 -4.23 -22.36
N LYS A 92 5.37 -3.42 -21.32
CA LYS A 92 6.61 -3.44 -20.56
C LYS A 92 6.81 -4.72 -19.77
N LYS A 93 5.73 -5.40 -19.34
CA LYS A 93 5.83 -6.74 -18.75
C LYS A 93 6.38 -7.75 -19.75
N ILE A 94 5.89 -7.74 -20.99
CA ILE A 94 6.40 -8.63 -22.06
C ILE A 94 7.88 -8.34 -22.33
N GLU A 95 8.27 -7.07 -22.47
CA GLU A 95 9.67 -6.69 -22.64
C GLU A 95 10.55 -7.16 -21.47
N LEU A 96 10.06 -7.06 -20.23
CA LEU A 96 10.78 -7.54 -19.05
C LEU A 96 10.92 -9.07 -19.07
N GLN A 97 9.88 -9.81 -19.49
CA GLN A 97 9.97 -11.27 -19.64
C GLN A 97 11.01 -11.67 -20.69
N GLU A 98 11.08 -10.94 -21.82
CA GLU A 98 12.11 -11.18 -22.85
C GLU A 98 13.52 -10.95 -22.31
N ARG A 99 13.72 -9.87 -21.52
CA ARG A 99 15.00 -9.59 -20.86
C ARG A 99 15.42 -10.71 -19.92
N TYR A 100 14.50 -11.24 -19.11
CA TYR A 100 14.74 -12.39 -18.23
C TYR A 100 15.18 -13.63 -19.03
N ARG A 101 14.48 -13.94 -20.12
CA ARG A 101 14.75 -15.12 -20.95
C ARG A 101 16.00 -14.99 -21.83
N SER A 102 16.53 -13.77 -22.00
CA SER A 102 17.70 -13.50 -22.85
C SER A 102 19.04 -14.01 -22.28
N GLY A 103 19.14 -14.24 -20.97
CA GLY A 103 20.37 -14.61 -20.27
C GLY A 103 21.45 -13.51 -20.19
N LYS A 104 21.21 -12.33 -20.76
CA LYS A 104 22.17 -11.20 -20.77
C LYS A 104 22.27 -10.48 -19.43
N GLU A 105 21.20 -10.52 -18.64
CA GLU A 105 21.07 -9.81 -17.37
C GLU A 105 20.84 -10.82 -16.24
N GLY A 106 21.62 -10.73 -15.16
CA GLY A 106 21.37 -11.50 -13.94
C GLY A 106 20.46 -10.77 -12.94
N TYR A 107 20.08 -11.45 -11.85
CA TYR A 107 19.20 -10.89 -10.80
C TYR A 107 19.66 -9.54 -10.21
N GLY A 108 20.97 -9.28 -10.15
CA GLY A 108 21.49 -7.98 -9.71
C GLY A 108 21.01 -6.81 -10.59
N HIS A 109 20.92 -7.01 -11.90
CA HIS A 109 20.41 -6.02 -12.85
C HIS A 109 18.91 -5.78 -12.61
N PHE A 110 18.13 -6.85 -12.47
CA PHE A 110 16.69 -6.73 -12.22
C PHE A 110 16.34 -6.13 -10.86
N LYS A 111 17.16 -6.36 -9.82
CA LYS A 111 17.01 -5.69 -8.51
C LYS A 111 17.30 -4.19 -8.61
N LYS A 112 18.27 -3.78 -9.43
CA LYS A 112 18.54 -2.37 -9.72
C LYS A 112 17.39 -1.74 -10.51
N TYR A 113 16.91 -2.44 -11.54
CA TYR A 113 15.76 -2.00 -12.34
C TYR A 113 14.49 -1.82 -11.49
N LEU A 114 14.20 -2.77 -10.58
CA LEU A 114 13.09 -2.63 -9.63
C LEU A 114 13.24 -1.39 -8.73
N LYS A 115 14.47 -1.11 -8.25
CA LYS A 115 14.73 0.10 -7.47
C LYS A 115 14.39 1.34 -8.28
N GLU A 116 14.82 1.39 -9.55
CA GLU A 116 14.56 2.51 -10.45
C GLU A 116 13.06 2.72 -10.69
N LEU A 117 12.30 1.66 -10.95
CA LEU A 117 10.84 1.73 -11.08
C LEU A 117 10.17 2.33 -9.84
N ILE A 118 10.51 1.82 -8.65
CA ILE A 118 9.96 2.35 -7.37
C ILE A 118 10.39 3.80 -7.14
N TRP A 119 11.61 4.14 -7.55
CA TRP A 119 12.14 5.48 -7.39
C TRP A 119 11.43 6.48 -8.31
N GLU A 120 11.21 6.12 -9.56
CA GLU A 120 10.55 7.01 -10.53
C GLU A 120 9.06 7.17 -10.25
N GLU A 121 8.34 6.07 -9.96
CA GLU A 121 6.89 6.10 -9.68
C GLU A 121 6.54 7.05 -8.53
N LEU A 122 7.40 7.11 -7.51
CA LEU A 122 7.15 7.89 -6.30
C LEU A 122 7.86 9.24 -6.29
N ALA A 123 8.43 9.70 -7.42
CA ALA A 123 9.19 10.96 -7.48
C ALA A 123 8.34 12.16 -7.01
N GLU A 124 7.18 12.38 -7.63
CA GLU A 124 6.26 13.46 -7.27
C GLU A 124 5.76 13.32 -5.81
N ALA A 125 5.46 12.11 -5.38
CA ALA A 125 5.02 11.83 -4.02
C ALA A 125 6.11 12.12 -2.98
N ARG A 126 7.40 11.88 -3.29
CA ARG A 126 8.53 12.21 -2.43
C ARG A 126 8.70 13.72 -2.29
N GLU A 127 8.58 14.47 -3.38
CA GLU A 127 8.64 15.93 -3.34
C GLU A 127 7.51 16.51 -2.49
N LYS A 128 6.26 16.06 -2.71
CA LYS A 128 5.12 16.46 -1.88
C LYS A 128 5.32 16.11 -0.41
N ARG A 129 5.84 14.91 -0.13
CA ARG A 129 6.11 14.49 1.26
C ARG A 129 7.17 15.38 1.91
N ALA A 130 8.25 15.72 1.20
CA ALA A 130 9.27 16.63 1.71
C ALA A 130 8.67 18.01 2.02
N TYR A 131 7.88 18.55 1.09
CA TYR A 131 7.16 19.81 1.29
C TYR A 131 6.28 19.78 2.56
N TYR A 132 5.48 18.73 2.76
CA TYR A 132 4.62 18.64 3.95
C TYR A 132 5.39 18.44 5.26
N LEU A 133 6.55 17.79 5.22
CA LEU A 133 7.40 17.66 6.41
C LEU A 133 8.03 19.00 6.81
N ASP A 134 8.36 19.84 5.84
CA ASP A 134 8.90 21.17 6.07
C ASP A 134 7.80 22.20 6.42
N ASN A 135 6.53 21.90 6.10
CA ASN A 135 5.35 22.75 6.33
C ASN A 135 4.27 22.00 7.14
N MET A 136 4.64 21.56 8.35
CA MET A 136 3.75 20.78 9.22
C MET A 136 2.50 21.53 9.67
N ASP A 137 2.51 22.85 9.68
CA ASP A 137 1.34 23.70 9.90
C ASP A 137 0.24 23.43 8.85
N ILE A 138 0.61 23.31 7.57
CA ILE A 138 -0.33 22.96 6.50
C ILE A 138 -0.96 21.58 6.75
N VAL A 139 -0.16 20.60 7.20
CA VAL A 139 -0.66 19.26 7.53
C VAL A 139 -1.66 19.34 8.69
N ASN A 140 -1.33 20.10 9.73
CA ASN A 140 -2.20 20.29 10.89
C ASN A 140 -3.51 21.00 10.52
N ASP A 141 -3.45 21.99 9.63
CA ASP A 141 -4.64 22.70 9.15
C ASP A 141 -5.55 21.78 8.34
N ILE A 142 -4.99 20.98 7.42
CA ILE A 142 -5.75 19.98 6.66
C ILE A 142 -6.45 18.99 7.61
N LEU A 143 -5.72 18.47 8.61
CA LEU A 143 -6.27 17.55 9.60
C LEU A 143 -7.34 18.22 10.47
N SER A 144 -7.11 19.47 10.90
CA SER A 144 -8.04 20.26 11.70
C SER A 144 -9.34 20.51 10.94
N ASP A 145 -9.25 20.86 9.66
CA ASP A 145 -10.43 21.10 8.82
C ASP A 145 -11.21 19.81 8.55
N GLY A 146 -10.52 18.69 8.34
CA GLY A 146 -11.14 17.36 8.30
C GLY A 146 -11.89 17.04 9.61
N ALA A 147 -11.24 17.29 10.75
CA ALA A 147 -11.82 17.07 12.06
C ALA A 147 -13.04 17.97 12.31
N LYS A 148 -13.00 19.27 11.97
CA LYS A 148 -14.15 20.19 12.10
C LYS A 148 -15.35 19.70 11.29
N LYS A 149 -15.13 19.26 10.05
CA LYS A 149 -16.20 18.70 9.19
C LYS A 149 -16.84 17.47 9.84
N MET A 150 -16.00 16.53 10.32
CA MET A 150 -16.49 15.32 10.98
C MET A 150 -17.16 15.60 12.32
N HIS A 151 -16.66 16.57 13.10
CA HIS A 151 -17.25 16.97 14.38
C HIS A 151 -18.68 17.47 14.24
N LYS A 152 -18.99 18.21 13.18
CA LYS A 152 -20.37 18.64 12.91
C LYS A 152 -21.31 17.44 12.73
N ILE A 153 -20.87 16.43 11.98
CA ILE A 153 -21.64 15.21 11.72
C ILE A 153 -21.77 14.38 13.00
N SER A 154 -20.66 14.16 13.71
CA SER A 154 -20.64 13.34 14.93
C SER A 154 -21.44 13.98 16.06
N ASN A 155 -21.35 15.30 16.25
CA ASN A 155 -22.09 16.00 17.30
C ASN A 155 -23.60 15.98 17.02
N ALA A 156 -24.02 16.18 15.76
CA ALA A 156 -25.42 16.04 15.39
C ALA A 156 -25.94 14.62 15.68
N LYS A 157 -25.18 13.59 15.31
CA LYS A 157 -25.53 12.19 15.60
C LYS A 157 -25.54 11.90 17.11
N MET A 158 -24.58 12.42 17.87
CA MET A 158 -24.52 12.26 19.32
C MET A 158 -25.67 12.97 20.04
N GLY A 159 -26.19 14.08 19.51
CA GLY A 159 -27.41 14.71 20.00
C GLY A 159 -28.60 13.74 19.97
N VAL A 160 -28.86 13.16 18.78
CA VAL A 160 -29.92 12.15 18.59
C VAL A 160 -29.73 10.95 19.52
N ILE A 161 -28.50 10.44 19.64
CA ILE A 161 -28.19 9.31 20.52
C ILE A 161 -28.51 9.66 21.99
N ARG A 162 -28.03 10.81 22.48
CA ARG A 162 -28.20 11.21 23.88
C ARG A 162 -29.67 11.42 24.25
N GLU A 163 -30.45 12.01 23.35
CA GLU A 163 -31.91 12.14 23.50
C GLU A 163 -32.58 10.77 23.57
N ALA A 164 -32.25 9.85 22.65
CA ALA A 164 -32.84 8.52 22.62
C ALA A 164 -32.53 7.66 23.85
N VAL A 165 -31.35 7.85 24.47
CA VAL A 165 -30.95 7.13 25.69
C VAL A 165 -31.25 7.88 27.00
N GLY A 166 -31.91 9.04 26.94
CA GLY A 166 -32.33 9.80 28.12
C GLY A 166 -31.19 10.49 28.89
N LEU A 167 -30.11 10.89 28.20
CA LEU A 167 -28.99 11.65 28.79
C LEU A 167 -29.13 13.16 28.62
N ILE A 168 -30.20 13.64 27.99
CA ILE A 168 -30.61 15.04 27.85
C ILE A 168 -32.10 15.12 28.17
#